data_AF-A0AB34FNQ1-F1
#
_entry.id   AF-A0AB34FNQ1-F1
#
_cell.length_a   1.000
_cell.length_b   1.000
_cell.length_c   1.000
_cell.angle_alpha   90.00
_cell.angle_beta   90.00
_cell.angle_gamma   90.00
#
_symmetry.space_group_name_H-M   'P 1'
#
loop_
_entity.id
_entity.type
_entity.pdbx_description
1 polymer ?
#
loop_
_entity_poly.entity_id
_entity_poly.type
_entity_poly.pdbx_seq_one_letter_code
_entity_poly.pdbx_strand_id
1 'polypeptide(L)'
;MVADFVDVAACLRPGSIIDRSSGVDIVDCLKRGLPNSCTKVLPDVCLSLRGLTIGVLPKAEQCVKRLGCFVGKEVVDCVKKPGANGNDILACVFRHTGLPDPKAPGACKPEHTCVTTELPKDCMAMRGVNGFHLQKMIPLCHACIGWAENRVSSCLNLGKNIINASGDDLIKCMLKKLNGVCISKLPLSCLNLKESSSRTYPPAIRQCQWDLGPFVTPNVRACLTISQGPEQVINCLNVSLQLRK
;
A
#
# COMPACT_ATOMS: atom_id res chain seq x y z
N MET A 1 6.65 -20.91 -18.61
CA MET A 1 6.61 -19.50 -19.03
C MET A 1 5.84 -18.77 -17.94
N VAL A 2 6.52 -17.91 -17.18
CA VAL A 2 5.93 -17.21 -16.03
C VAL A 2 4.92 -16.20 -16.58
N ALA A 3 3.67 -16.30 -16.16
CA ALA A 3 2.67 -15.30 -16.46
C ALA A 3 3.03 -14.02 -15.70
N ASP A 4 3.75 -13.11 -16.36
CA ASP A 4 3.88 -11.74 -15.88
C ASP A 4 2.50 -11.10 -15.88
N PHE A 5 2.12 -10.54 -14.74
CA PHE A 5 0.88 -9.79 -14.59
C PHE A 5 0.89 -8.61 -15.56
N VAL A 6 -0.01 -8.62 -16.55
CA VAL A 6 -0.12 -7.58 -17.58
C VAL A 6 -0.58 -6.27 -16.92
N ASP A 7 0.34 -5.32 -16.78
CA ASP A 7 0.05 -3.92 -16.47
C ASP A 7 -0.89 -3.35 -17.56
N VAL A 8 -2.11 -2.93 -17.20
CA VAL A 8 -3.09 -2.36 -18.15
C VAL A 8 -2.52 -1.14 -18.88
N ALA A 9 -1.62 -0.39 -18.26
CA ALA A 9 -0.94 0.73 -18.92
C ALA A 9 -0.05 0.25 -20.08
N ALA A 10 0.47 -0.98 -20.03
CA ALA A 10 1.23 -1.56 -21.13
C ALA A 10 0.37 -1.84 -22.36
N CYS A 11 -0.94 -2.09 -22.21
CA CYS A 11 -1.86 -2.26 -23.35
C CYS A 11 -2.05 -0.98 -24.18
N LEU A 12 -1.70 0.18 -23.62
CA LEU A 12 -1.88 1.49 -24.25
C LEU A 12 -0.56 2.27 -24.40
N ARG A 13 0.59 1.63 -24.14
CA ARG A 13 1.90 2.30 -24.29
C ARG A 13 2.19 2.57 -25.78
N PRO A 14 2.68 3.77 -26.14
CA PRO A 14 3.02 4.11 -27.53
C PRO A 14 4.01 3.14 -28.21
N GLY A 15 4.86 2.44 -27.45
CA GLY A 15 5.78 1.43 -27.99
C GLY A 15 5.16 0.02 -28.17
N SER A 16 3.95 -0.21 -27.66
CA SER A 16 3.20 -1.47 -27.76
C SER A 16 2.12 -1.41 -28.84
N ILE A 17 1.84 -0.21 -29.36
CA ILE A 17 0.94 0.06 -30.47
C ILE A 17 1.83 0.42 -31.68
N ILE A 18 2.04 -0.56 -32.56
CA ILE A 18 2.78 -0.38 -33.82
C ILE A 18 1.78 -0.33 -34.98
N ASP A 19 2.22 0.02 -36.19
CA ASP A 19 1.35 0.17 -37.38
C ASP A 19 0.52 -1.09 -37.74
N ARG A 20 0.85 -2.24 -37.15
CA ARG A 20 0.15 -3.53 -37.31
C ARG A 20 -0.76 -3.91 -36.14
N SER A 21 -0.80 -3.13 -35.08
CA SER A 21 -1.66 -3.39 -33.93
C SER A 21 -3.12 -3.17 -34.34
N SER A 22 -3.93 -4.23 -34.29
CA SER A 22 -5.36 -4.08 -34.53
C SER A 22 -6.07 -3.61 -33.25
N GLY A 23 -7.22 -2.94 -33.40
CA GLY A 23 -8.06 -2.60 -32.24
C GLY A 23 -8.47 -3.84 -31.43
N VAL A 24 -8.55 -5.02 -32.07
CA VAL A 24 -8.85 -6.30 -31.42
C VAL A 24 -7.73 -6.70 -30.46
N ASP A 25 -6.46 -6.53 -30.84
CA ASP A 25 -5.32 -6.88 -29.98
C ASP A 25 -5.25 -6.01 -28.72
N ILE A 26 -5.57 -4.72 -28.86
CA ILE A 26 -5.65 -3.78 -27.74
C ILE A 26 -6.80 -4.16 -26.82
N VAL A 27 -7.99 -4.45 -27.39
CA VAL A 27 -9.16 -4.87 -26.63
C VAL A 27 -8.92 -6.20 -25.92
N ASP A 28 -8.22 -7.16 -26.53
CA ASP A 28 -7.89 -8.44 -25.92
C ASP A 28 -6.76 -8.32 -24.89
N CYS A 29 -5.83 -7.37 -25.07
CA CYS A 29 -4.88 -6.98 -24.03
C CYS A 29 -5.62 -6.39 -22.83
N LEU A 30 -6.53 -5.44 -23.06
CA LEU A 30 -7.34 -4.82 -22.02
C LEU A 30 -8.24 -5.85 -21.34
N LYS A 31 -8.90 -6.76 -22.06
CA LYS A 31 -9.74 -7.83 -21.49
C LYS A 31 -8.93 -8.84 -20.68
N ARG A 32 -7.64 -9.03 -20.95
CA ARG A 32 -6.74 -9.88 -20.14
C ARG A 32 -6.10 -9.13 -18.99
N GLY A 33 -5.81 -7.84 -19.16
CA GLY A 33 -5.21 -6.98 -18.15
C GLY A 33 -6.24 -6.50 -17.12
N LEU A 34 -7.45 -6.12 -17.53
CA LEU A 34 -8.49 -5.56 -16.67
C LEU A 34 -8.95 -6.48 -15.53
N PRO A 35 -9.18 -7.79 -15.77
CA PRO A 35 -9.51 -8.73 -14.68
C PRO A 35 -8.36 -8.91 -13.68
N ASN A 36 -7.12 -8.64 -14.10
CA ASN A 36 -5.92 -8.75 -13.29
C ASN A 36 -5.46 -7.39 -12.72
N SER A 37 -6.00 -6.27 -13.22
CA SER A 37 -5.78 -4.95 -12.67
C SER A 37 -6.84 -4.69 -11.62
N CYS A 38 -6.48 -4.82 -10.35
CA CYS A 38 -7.40 -4.40 -9.31
C CYS A 38 -7.57 -2.87 -9.38
N THR A 39 -8.68 -2.40 -9.96
CA THR A 39 -9.19 -1.05 -9.73
C THR A 39 -9.92 -1.10 -8.39
N LYS A 40 -9.23 -0.73 -7.29
CA LYS A 40 -9.52 -1.24 -5.93
C LYS A 40 -10.64 -0.55 -5.16
N VAL A 41 -11.14 0.60 -5.59
CA VAL A 41 -12.24 1.31 -4.93
C VAL A 41 -12.93 2.22 -5.95
N LEU A 42 -14.23 2.43 -5.83
CA LEU A 42 -14.89 3.55 -6.50
C LEU A 42 -14.17 4.87 -6.17
N PRO A 43 -13.98 5.79 -7.14
CA PRO A 43 -13.37 7.10 -6.87
C PRO A 43 -14.05 7.80 -5.70
N ASP A 44 -13.31 8.58 -4.89
CA ASP A 44 -13.86 9.27 -3.70
C ASP A 44 -15.09 10.12 -4.02
N VAL A 45 -15.11 10.73 -5.22
CA VAL A 45 -16.27 11.45 -5.76
C VAL A 45 -17.54 10.59 -5.75
N CYS A 46 -17.44 9.32 -6.15
CA CYS A 46 -18.55 8.38 -6.12
C CYS A 46 -18.93 8.01 -4.69
N LEU A 47 -17.95 7.73 -3.83
CA LEU A 47 -18.22 7.41 -2.42
C LEU A 47 -18.89 8.58 -1.67
N SER A 48 -18.66 9.82 -2.13
CA SER A 48 -19.29 11.02 -1.58
C SER A 48 -20.80 11.11 -1.81
N LEU A 49 -21.38 10.20 -2.60
CA LEU A 49 -22.82 10.02 -2.74
C LEU A 49 -23.45 9.40 -1.49
N ARG A 50 -22.67 8.70 -0.67
CA ARG A 50 -23.18 7.97 0.50
C ARG A 50 -23.90 8.92 1.45
N GLY A 51 -25.15 8.58 1.77
CA GLY A 51 -26.01 9.33 2.68
C GLY A 51 -26.63 10.61 2.10
N LEU A 52 -26.41 10.94 0.82
CA LEU A 52 -27.03 12.12 0.22
C LEU A 52 -28.48 11.88 -0.20
N THR A 53 -29.34 12.84 0.13
CA THR A 53 -30.75 12.88 -0.30
C THR A 53 -31.08 14.11 -1.16
N ILE A 54 -30.25 15.16 -1.10
CA ILE A 54 -30.37 16.41 -1.87
C ILE A 54 -29.03 16.66 -2.58
N GLY A 55 -29.05 17.28 -3.77
CA GLY A 55 -27.82 17.60 -4.52
C GLY A 55 -27.08 16.35 -5.03
N VAL A 56 -27.82 15.25 -5.22
CA VAL A 56 -27.27 13.95 -5.63
C VAL A 56 -26.79 13.99 -7.09
N LEU A 57 -27.55 14.62 -7.98
CA LEU A 57 -27.34 14.59 -9.44
C LEU A 57 -25.95 15.13 -9.86
N PRO A 58 -25.49 16.32 -9.39
CA PRO A 58 -24.18 16.84 -9.79
C PRO A 58 -23.01 15.96 -9.34
N LYS A 59 -23.11 15.33 -8.16
CA LYS A 59 -22.09 14.40 -7.67
C LYS A 59 -22.13 13.06 -8.40
N ALA A 60 -23.32 12.62 -8.80
CA ALA A 60 -23.51 11.40 -9.57
C ALA A 60 -22.91 11.53 -10.98
N GLU A 61 -23.08 12.68 -11.64
CA GLU A 61 -22.44 12.98 -12.92
C GLU A 61 -20.91 13.03 -12.82
N GLN A 62 -20.38 13.65 -11.76
CA GLN A 62 -18.93 13.64 -11.50
C GLN A 62 -18.41 12.22 -11.24
N CYS A 63 -19.20 11.38 -10.57
CA CYS A 63 -18.88 9.98 -10.35
C CYS A 63 -18.76 9.22 -11.67
N VAL A 64 -19.77 9.34 -12.54
CA VAL A 64 -19.76 8.73 -13.88
C VAL A 64 -18.55 9.22 -14.68
N LYS A 65 -18.30 10.53 -14.70
CA LYS A 65 -17.13 11.10 -15.39
C LYS A 65 -15.81 10.52 -14.87
N ARG A 66 -15.69 10.26 -13.56
CA ARG A 66 -14.46 9.76 -12.93
C ARG A 66 -14.28 8.25 -13.07
N LEU A 67 -15.37 7.50 -13.24
CA LEU A 67 -15.34 6.06 -13.55
C LEU A 67 -14.77 5.77 -14.95
N GLY A 68 -14.87 6.72 -15.88
CA GLY A 68 -14.24 6.63 -17.20
C GLY A 68 -14.70 5.37 -17.95
N CYS A 69 -13.75 4.50 -18.32
CA CYS A 69 -14.03 3.30 -19.12
C CYS A 69 -14.87 2.23 -18.39
N PHE A 70 -15.09 2.36 -17.09
CA PHE A 70 -15.98 1.47 -16.33
C PHE A 70 -17.46 1.84 -16.46
N VAL A 71 -17.79 2.93 -17.18
CA VAL A 71 -19.16 3.36 -17.41
C VAL A 71 -19.76 2.64 -18.61
N GLY A 72 -20.57 1.63 -18.32
CA GLY A 72 -21.54 1.05 -19.28
C GLY A 72 -22.87 1.82 -19.28
N LYS A 73 -23.77 1.45 -20.19
CA LYS A 73 -25.13 2.01 -20.26
C LYS A 73 -25.87 1.82 -18.93
N GLU A 74 -25.67 0.68 -18.29
CA GLU A 74 -26.28 0.31 -17.03
C GLU A 74 -25.84 1.24 -15.88
N VAL A 75 -24.57 1.66 -15.87
CA VAL A 75 -24.02 2.61 -14.89
C VAL A 75 -24.58 4.02 -15.11
N VAL A 76 -24.81 4.41 -16.37
CA VAL A 76 -25.47 5.68 -16.70
C VAL A 76 -26.94 5.66 -16.27
N ASP A 77 -27.62 4.52 -16.41
CA ASP A 77 -29.01 4.38 -16.01
C ASP A 77 -29.17 4.44 -14.49
N CYS A 78 -28.15 4.03 -13.72
CA CYS A 78 -28.12 4.19 -12.26
C CYS A 78 -28.28 5.66 -11.83
N VAL A 79 -27.66 6.61 -12.53
CA VAL A 79 -27.69 8.04 -12.15
C VAL A 79 -28.89 8.80 -12.72
N LYS A 80 -29.54 8.27 -13.76
CA LYS A 80 -30.73 8.86 -14.39
C LYS A 80 -32.03 8.48 -13.70
N LYS A 81 -32.00 7.55 -12.74
CA LYS A 81 -33.20 7.07 -12.06
C LYS A 81 -33.85 8.20 -11.24
N PRO A 82 -35.09 8.61 -11.56
CA PRO A 82 -35.76 9.69 -10.85
C PRO A 82 -36.01 9.30 -9.38
N GLY A 83 -35.72 10.23 -8.47
CA GLY A 83 -35.93 10.04 -7.02
C GLY A 83 -34.92 9.15 -6.30
N ALA A 84 -33.87 8.66 -6.98
CA ALA A 84 -32.83 7.86 -6.34
C ALA A 84 -31.98 8.73 -5.39
N ASN A 85 -31.79 8.25 -4.15
CA ASN A 85 -30.83 8.87 -3.23
C ASN A 85 -29.41 8.35 -3.52
N GLY A 86 -28.39 8.98 -2.93
CA GLY A 86 -27.01 8.63 -3.22
C GLY A 86 -26.60 7.21 -2.79
N ASN A 87 -27.28 6.58 -1.83
CA ASN A 87 -27.06 5.18 -1.48
C ASN A 87 -27.63 4.24 -2.55
N ASP A 88 -28.80 4.55 -3.12
CA ASP A 88 -29.41 3.74 -4.20
C ASP A 88 -28.54 3.78 -5.46
N ILE A 89 -28.02 4.96 -5.79
CA ILE A 89 -27.09 5.14 -6.92
C ILE A 89 -25.81 4.33 -6.67
N LEU A 90 -25.22 4.44 -5.49
CA LEU A 90 -24.01 3.67 -5.15
C LEU A 90 -24.26 2.16 -5.24
N ALA A 91 -25.36 1.65 -4.68
CA ALA A 91 -25.72 0.24 -4.75
C ALA A 91 -25.87 -0.24 -6.21
N CYS A 92 -26.51 0.57 -7.06
CA CYS A 92 -26.65 0.29 -8.48
C CYS A 92 -25.29 0.26 -9.20
N VAL A 93 -24.43 1.25 -8.95
CA VAL A 93 -23.09 1.34 -9.55
C VAL A 93 -22.21 0.16 -9.10
N PHE A 94 -22.23 -0.21 -7.83
CA PHE A 94 -21.52 -1.40 -7.32
C PHE A 94 -21.98 -2.67 -8.05
N ARG A 95 -23.29 -2.85 -8.23
CA ARG A 95 -23.86 -4.02 -8.92
C ARG A 95 -23.37 -4.14 -10.36
N HIS A 96 -23.30 -3.03 -11.09
CA HIS A 96 -22.98 -3.05 -12.52
C HIS A 96 -21.48 -2.96 -12.83
N THR A 97 -20.68 -2.43 -11.91
CA THR A 97 -19.22 -2.36 -12.08
C THR A 97 -18.49 -3.58 -11.50
N GLY A 98 -19.14 -4.33 -10.58
CA GLY A 98 -18.48 -5.40 -9.84
C GLY A 98 -17.39 -4.92 -8.89
N LEU A 99 -17.22 -3.60 -8.75
CA LEU A 99 -16.25 -2.99 -7.84
C LEU A 99 -16.74 -3.21 -6.39
N PRO A 100 -15.85 -3.58 -5.46
CA PRO A 100 -16.25 -3.77 -4.08
C PRO A 100 -16.46 -2.44 -3.35
N ASP A 101 -17.40 -2.41 -2.40
CA ASP A 101 -17.46 -1.34 -1.40
C ASP A 101 -16.17 -1.42 -0.56
N PRO A 102 -15.41 -0.32 -0.38
CA PRO A 102 -14.21 -0.32 0.46
C PRO A 102 -14.48 -0.75 1.92
N LYS A 103 -15.75 -0.75 2.35
CA LYS A 103 -16.18 -1.23 3.67
C LYS A 103 -16.69 -2.67 3.67
N ALA A 104 -16.81 -3.33 2.52
CA ALA A 104 -17.26 -4.73 2.43
C ALA A 104 -16.12 -5.71 2.80
N PRO A 105 -16.40 -6.75 3.61
CA PRO A 105 -15.46 -7.84 3.83
C PRO A 105 -15.19 -8.56 2.50
N GLY A 106 -13.93 -8.58 2.03
CA GLY A 106 -13.54 -9.21 0.77
C GLY A 106 -13.23 -8.24 -0.39
N ALA A 107 -13.29 -6.92 -0.17
CA ALA A 107 -12.77 -5.95 -1.14
C ALA A 107 -11.28 -6.19 -1.44
N CYS A 108 -10.85 -6.06 -2.70
CA CYS A 108 -9.44 -6.11 -3.10
C CYS A 108 -8.72 -4.95 -2.39
N LYS A 109 -8.09 -5.19 -1.23
CA LYS A 109 -7.24 -4.23 -0.51
C LYS A 109 -5.96 -3.97 -1.30
N PRO A 110 -5.40 -2.75 -1.32
CA PRO A 110 -4.10 -2.47 -1.96
C PRO A 110 -3.08 -3.57 -1.63
N GLU A 111 -2.46 -4.15 -2.66
CA GLU A 111 -1.43 -5.20 -2.51
C GLU A 111 -0.07 -4.54 -2.31
N HIS A 112 -0.08 -3.51 -1.48
CA HIS A 112 1.12 -2.83 -1.10
C HIS A 112 0.88 -2.22 0.27
N THR A 113 1.83 -2.44 1.16
CA THR A 113 1.90 -1.69 2.40
C THR A 113 2.85 -0.54 2.17
N CYS A 114 2.37 0.67 2.44
CA CYS A 114 3.19 1.86 2.49
C CYS A 114 3.65 2.12 3.92
N VAL A 115 4.77 2.81 4.07
CA VAL A 115 5.18 3.30 5.38
C VAL A 115 4.06 4.19 5.91
N THR A 116 3.53 3.81 7.07
CA THR A 116 2.42 4.52 7.71
C THR A 116 2.96 5.58 8.68
N THR A 117 2.10 6.20 9.48
CA THR A 117 2.49 7.13 10.54
C THR A 117 3.25 6.47 11.70
N GLU A 118 3.45 5.15 11.67
CA GLU A 118 4.20 4.43 12.67
C GLU A 118 5.55 3.94 12.12
N LEU A 119 6.62 4.34 12.80
CA LEU A 119 7.98 3.86 12.57
C LEU A 119 8.29 2.65 13.46
N PRO A 120 9.40 1.94 13.23
CA PRO A 120 9.87 0.91 14.15
C PRO A 120 9.94 1.41 15.60
N LYS A 121 9.65 0.51 16.56
CA LYS A 121 9.52 0.83 18.00
C LYS A 121 10.67 1.68 18.54
N ASP A 122 11.90 1.36 18.15
CA ASP A 122 13.10 2.03 18.64
C ASP A 122 13.23 3.46 18.11
N CYS A 123 12.68 3.75 16.92
CA CYS A 123 12.51 5.11 16.43
C CYS A 123 11.38 5.85 17.15
N MET A 124 10.28 5.15 17.44
CA MET A 124 9.14 5.72 18.16
C MET A 124 9.45 6.02 19.63
N ALA A 125 10.45 5.35 20.23
CA ALA A 125 10.91 5.60 21.59
C ALA A 125 11.49 7.02 21.79
N MET A 126 11.81 7.75 20.71
CA MET A 126 12.25 9.14 20.78
C MET A 126 11.09 10.13 20.98
N ARG A 127 9.84 9.70 20.85
CA ARG A 127 8.66 10.57 21.03
C ARG A 127 8.70 11.23 22.41
N GLY A 128 8.55 12.56 22.47
CA GLY A 128 8.63 13.34 23.70
C GLY A 128 10.02 13.44 24.34
N VAL A 129 11.06 12.87 23.73
CA VAL A 129 12.45 12.96 24.21
C VAL A 129 13.14 14.14 23.53
N ASN A 130 13.89 14.92 24.31
CA ASN A 130 14.56 16.12 23.82
C ASN A 130 16.04 16.12 24.22
N GLY A 131 16.84 16.90 23.49
CA GLY A 131 18.20 17.20 23.88
C GLY A 131 19.14 15.99 23.84
N PHE A 132 20.10 15.96 24.76
CA PHE A 132 21.12 14.90 24.84
C PHE A 132 20.58 13.49 25.06
N HIS A 133 19.36 13.33 25.57
CA HIS A 133 18.75 12.00 25.74
C HIS A 133 18.54 11.29 24.40
N LEU A 134 18.40 12.04 23.29
CA LEU A 134 18.29 11.49 21.94
C LEU A 134 19.58 10.82 21.47
N GLN A 135 20.75 11.20 22.02
CA GLN A 135 22.05 10.69 21.57
C GLN A 135 22.18 9.16 21.70
N LYS A 136 21.55 8.58 22.72
CA LYS A 136 21.54 7.13 22.94
C LYS A 136 20.48 6.41 22.12
N MET A 137 19.43 7.12 21.70
CA MET A 137 18.28 6.55 20.99
C MET A 137 18.46 6.55 19.47
N ILE A 138 19.12 7.57 18.92
CA ILE A 138 19.35 7.70 17.47
C ILE A 138 20.06 6.48 16.89
N PRO A 139 21.15 5.95 17.48
CA PRO A 139 21.80 4.74 16.95
C PRO A 139 20.88 3.51 16.94
N LEU A 140 19.99 3.39 17.94
CA LEU A 140 19.01 2.29 18.00
C LEU A 140 17.96 2.44 16.90
N CYS A 141 17.52 3.67 16.61
CA CYS A 141 16.63 3.95 15.50
C CYS A 141 17.30 3.65 14.15
N HIS A 142 18.56 4.07 13.93
CA HIS A 142 19.34 3.70 12.74
C HIS A 142 19.38 2.18 12.53
N ALA A 143 19.68 1.42 13.58
CA ALA A 143 19.73 -0.03 13.48
C ALA A 143 18.37 -0.67 13.11
N CYS A 144 17.26 -0.02 13.45
CA CYS A 144 15.92 -0.55 13.19
C CYS A 144 15.29 -0.07 11.89
N ILE A 145 15.72 1.08 11.36
CA ILE A 145 15.19 1.61 10.10
C ILE A 145 15.72 0.84 8.88
N GLY A 146 16.81 0.10 9.06
CA GLY A 146 17.34 -0.86 8.10
C GLY A 146 17.77 -0.21 6.79
N TRP A 147 17.37 -0.79 5.66
CA TRP A 147 17.69 -0.28 4.32
C TRP A 147 17.33 1.20 4.08
N ALA A 148 16.40 1.75 4.86
CA ALA A 148 15.98 3.15 4.73
C ALA A 148 16.93 4.14 5.41
N GLU A 149 18.01 3.69 6.07
CA GLU A 149 18.95 4.53 6.81
C GLU A 149 19.42 5.74 5.99
N ASN A 150 19.87 5.51 4.75
CA ASN A 150 20.35 6.59 3.88
C ASN A 150 19.26 7.61 3.51
N ARG A 151 17.98 7.20 3.49
CA ARG A 151 16.86 8.11 3.18
C ARG A 151 16.52 9.01 4.37
N VAL A 152 16.73 8.51 5.58
CA VAL A 152 16.41 9.22 6.82
C VAL A 152 17.62 9.83 7.53
N SER A 153 18.84 9.56 7.04
CA SER A 153 20.10 10.03 7.64
C SER A 153 20.12 11.54 7.89
N SER A 154 19.61 12.33 6.95
CA SER A 154 19.47 13.80 7.10
C SER A 154 18.56 14.23 8.25
N CYS A 155 17.60 13.38 8.66
CA CYS A 155 16.74 13.64 9.81
C CYS A 155 17.42 13.34 11.14
N LEU A 156 18.38 12.41 11.15
CA LEU A 156 19.01 11.89 12.36
C LEU A 156 20.40 12.49 12.60
N ASN A 157 20.95 13.20 11.62
CA ASN A 157 22.22 13.91 11.72
C ASN A 157 22.04 15.25 12.46
N LEU A 158 22.13 15.20 13.79
CA LEU A 158 21.97 16.38 14.66
C LEU A 158 23.23 17.23 14.83
N GLY A 159 24.42 16.69 14.52
CA GLY A 159 25.71 17.37 14.73
C GLY A 159 25.82 18.04 16.10
N LYS A 160 26.20 19.32 16.12
CA LYS A 160 26.30 20.15 17.35
C LYS A 160 24.95 20.66 17.88
N ASN A 161 23.85 20.46 17.13
CA ASN A 161 22.53 21.02 17.46
C ASN A 161 21.68 20.10 18.36
N ILE A 162 22.27 19.03 18.91
CA ILE A 162 21.53 18.03 19.69
C ILE A 162 20.80 18.60 20.91
N ILE A 163 21.28 19.71 21.48
CA ILE A 163 20.68 20.38 22.65
C ILE A 163 19.24 20.84 22.37
N ASN A 164 18.97 21.29 21.16
CA ASN A 164 17.66 21.81 20.75
C ASN A 164 16.84 20.79 19.94
N ALA A 165 17.33 19.56 19.79
CA ALA A 165 16.64 18.56 19.02
C ALA A 165 15.43 18.01 19.78
N SER A 166 14.33 17.84 19.05
CA SER A 166 13.10 17.19 19.52
C SER A 166 12.91 15.88 18.78
N GLY A 167 12.73 14.79 19.51
CA GLY A 167 12.48 13.48 18.93
C GLY A 167 11.19 13.46 18.09
N ASP A 168 10.18 14.25 18.43
CA ASP A 168 8.97 14.39 17.61
C ASP A 168 9.25 15.01 16.24
N ASP A 169 10.18 15.96 16.16
CA ASP A 169 10.57 16.57 14.89
C ASP A 169 11.43 15.62 14.04
N LEU A 170 12.27 14.79 14.68
CA LEU A 170 12.99 13.71 13.98
C LEU A 170 12.01 12.69 13.41
N ILE A 171 11.03 12.25 14.20
CA ILE A 171 9.98 11.31 13.75
C ILE A 171 9.19 11.89 12.58
N LYS A 172 8.74 13.15 12.68
CA LYS A 172 8.05 13.84 11.58
C LYS A 172 8.92 13.93 10.32
N CYS A 173 10.21 14.25 10.46
CA CYS A 173 11.14 14.30 9.34
C CYS A 173 11.26 12.93 8.66
N MET A 174 11.43 11.86 9.43
CA MET A 174 11.53 10.49 8.91
C MET A 174 10.25 10.08 8.17
N LEU A 175 9.09 10.31 8.76
CA LEU A 175 7.80 10.04 8.12
C LEU A 175 7.63 10.82 6.81
N LYS A 176 8.07 12.07 6.76
CA LYS A 176 8.06 12.88 5.53
C LYS A 176 8.98 12.29 4.45
N LYS A 177 10.17 11.80 4.83
CA LYS A 177 11.13 11.17 3.90
C LYS A 177 10.67 9.80 3.39
N LEU A 178 9.87 9.10 4.19
CA LEU A 178 9.34 7.77 3.88
C LEU A 178 7.94 7.81 3.26
N ASN A 179 7.34 8.99 3.12
CA ASN A 179 6.02 9.14 2.53
C ASN A 179 5.99 8.57 1.10
N GLY A 180 4.98 7.76 0.80
CA GLY A 180 4.82 7.10 -0.50
C GLY A 180 5.78 5.93 -0.76
N VAL A 181 6.64 5.55 0.20
CA VAL A 181 7.45 4.33 0.11
C VAL A 181 6.55 3.14 0.41
N CYS A 182 6.42 2.22 -0.54
CA CYS A 182 5.57 1.03 -0.40
C CYS A 182 6.29 -0.23 -0.88
N ILE A 183 5.92 -1.37 -0.30
CA ILE A 183 6.33 -2.71 -0.75
C ILE A 183 5.11 -3.50 -1.20
N SER A 184 5.26 -4.25 -2.29
CA SER A 184 4.24 -5.16 -2.82
C SER A 184 4.60 -6.64 -2.65
N LYS A 185 5.84 -6.93 -2.25
CA LYS A 185 6.37 -8.29 -2.03
C LYS A 185 7.35 -8.28 -0.87
N LEU A 186 7.52 -9.44 -0.23
CA LEU A 186 8.55 -9.61 0.78
C LEU A 186 9.95 -9.51 0.14
N PRO A 187 10.93 -8.93 0.84
CA PRO A 187 12.33 -8.99 0.43
C PRO A 187 12.84 -10.43 0.28
N LEU A 188 13.82 -10.64 -0.58
CA LEU A 188 14.39 -11.96 -0.85
C LEU A 188 14.93 -12.63 0.44
N SER A 189 15.54 -11.86 1.34
CA SER A 189 16.00 -12.34 2.65
C SER A 189 14.89 -12.95 3.50
N CYS A 190 13.67 -12.40 3.44
CA CYS A 190 12.51 -12.95 4.13
C CYS A 190 11.99 -14.21 3.46
N LEU A 191 12.04 -14.29 2.12
CA LEU A 191 11.65 -15.49 1.39
C LEU A 191 12.65 -16.64 1.60
N ASN A 192 13.93 -16.33 1.76
CA ASN A 192 15.01 -17.31 1.98
C ASN A 192 15.04 -17.86 3.41
N LEU A 193 14.16 -17.39 4.31
CA LEU A 193 13.99 -18.03 5.63
C LEU A 193 13.68 -19.52 5.49
N LYS A 194 12.91 -19.91 4.45
CA LYS A 194 12.56 -21.32 4.17
C LYS A 194 13.77 -22.22 3.90
N GLU A 195 14.89 -21.63 3.48
CA GLU A 195 16.14 -22.32 3.15
C GLU A 195 17.11 -22.34 4.34
N SER A 196 16.72 -21.72 5.46
CA SER A 196 17.57 -21.58 6.64
C SER A 196 17.53 -22.83 7.52
N SER A 197 18.71 -23.35 7.86
CA SER A 197 18.89 -24.35 8.91
C SER A 197 18.73 -23.73 10.31
N SER A 198 18.64 -24.55 11.35
CA SER A 198 18.55 -24.07 12.74
C SER A 198 19.70 -23.13 13.16
N ARG A 199 20.92 -23.34 12.63
CA ARG A 199 22.08 -22.46 12.91
C ARG A 199 22.03 -21.14 12.13
N THR A 200 21.47 -21.16 10.92
CA THR A 200 21.41 -19.99 10.03
C THR A 200 20.12 -19.21 10.16
N TYR A 201 19.12 -19.74 10.88
CA TYR A 201 17.83 -19.11 11.05
C TYR A 201 17.88 -17.78 11.84
N PRO A 202 18.58 -17.69 13.00
CA PRO A 202 18.69 -16.41 13.72
C PRO A 202 19.34 -15.28 12.89
N PRO A 203 20.47 -15.47 12.18
CA PRO A 203 20.99 -14.42 11.30
C PRO A 203 20.09 -14.13 10.10
N ALA A 204 19.39 -15.13 9.54
CA ALA A 204 18.46 -14.90 8.44
C ALA A 204 17.24 -14.04 8.86
N ILE A 205 16.71 -14.25 10.08
CA ILE A 205 15.66 -13.40 10.66
C ILE A 205 16.15 -11.96 10.81
N ARG A 206 17.38 -11.74 11.29
CA ARG A 206 17.95 -10.39 11.39
C ARG A 206 18.09 -9.72 10.02
N GLN A 207 18.51 -10.46 9.00
CA GLN A 207 18.59 -9.92 7.63
C GLN A 207 17.22 -9.57 7.07
N CYS A 208 16.22 -10.44 7.26
CA CYS A 208 14.83 -10.15 6.88
C CYS A 208 14.30 -8.89 7.59
N GLN A 209 14.57 -8.75 8.90
CA GLN A 209 14.22 -7.56 9.64
C GLN A 209 14.87 -6.30 9.06
N TRP A 210 16.16 -6.37 8.74
CA TRP A 210 16.90 -5.25 8.14
C TRP A 210 16.33 -4.83 6.79
N ASP A 211 16.02 -5.79 5.93
CA ASP A 211 15.48 -5.52 4.59
C ASP A 211 13.99 -5.10 4.61
N LEU A 212 13.25 -5.43 5.67
CA LEU A 212 11.93 -4.84 5.92
C LEU A 212 12.05 -3.40 6.42
N GLY A 213 13.08 -3.08 7.22
CA GLY A 213 13.39 -1.70 7.65
C GLY A 213 12.18 -0.97 8.27
N PRO A 214 11.68 0.13 7.66
CA PRO A 214 10.58 0.93 8.22
C PRO A 214 9.24 0.16 8.27
N PHE A 215 9.12 -0.97 7.59
CA PHE A 215 7.93 -1.81 7.65
C PHE A 215 7.87 -2.69 8.91
N VAL A 216 8.91 -2.71 9.74
CA VAL A 216 8.95 -3.48 11.01
C VAL A 216 8.18 -2.74 12.12
N THR A 217 6.87 -2.62 11.93
CA THR A 217 5.92 -2.17 12.95
C THR A 217 5.80 -3.19 14.08
N PRO A 218 5.17 -2.88 15.22
CA PRO A 218 5.00 -3.83 16.32
C PRO A 218 4.40 -5.18 15.89
N ASN A 219 3.41 -5.18 15.00
CA ASN A 219 2.78 -6.40 14.49
C ASN A 219 3.74 -7.23 13.62
N VAL A 220 4.51 -6.57 12.76
CA VAL A 220 5.52 -7.22 11.91
C VAL A 220 6.68 -7.76 12.75
N ARG A 221 7.09 -7.01 13.80
CA ARG A 221 8.10 -7.47 14.75
C ARG A 221 7.65 -8.71 15.50
N ALA A 222 6.37 -8.81 15.89
CA ALA A 222 5.83 -10.00 16.50
C ALA A 222 6.00 -11.25 15.61
N CYS A 223 5.85 -11.11 14.28
CA CYS A 223 6.12 -12.18 13.32
C CYS A 223 7.58 -12.65 13.31
N LEU A 224 8.53 -11.75 13.53
CA LEU A 224 9.97 -12.04 13.52
C LEU A 224 10.46 -12.63 14.86
N THR A 225 9.63 -12.59 15.90
CA THR A 225 9.91 -13.18 17.22
C THR A 225 9.29 -14.55 17.42
N ILE A 226 8.49 -15.04 16.45
CA ILE A 226 7.81 -16.33 16.57
C ILE A 226 8.87 -17.45 16.59
N SER A 227 8.82 -18.33 17.59
CA SER A 227 9.63 -19.57 17.67
C SER A 227 9.17 -20.67 16.70
N GLN A 228 8.22 -20.34 15.82
CA GLN A 228 7.67 -21.26 14.82
C GLN A 228 8.53 -21.17 13.56
N GLY A 229 8.53 -22.25 12.77
CA GLY A 229 9.43 -22.40 11.64
C GLY A 229 9.31 -21.31 10.56
N PRO A 230 10.21 -21.36 9.57
CA PRO A 230 10.27 -20.37 8.50
C PRO A 230 8.95 -20.05 7.78
N GLU A 231 8.12 -21.06 7.51
CA GLU A 231 6.86 -20.87 6.80
C GLU A 231 5.84 -20.06 7.60
N GLN A 232 5.77 -20.29 8.92
CA GLN A 232 4.87 -19.55 9.81
C GLN A 232 5.28 -18.08 9.87
N VAL A 233 6.58 -17.79 9.93
CA VAL A 233 7.08 -16.40 9.85
C VAL A 233 6.69 -15.74 8.54
N ILE A 234 6.95 -16.40 7.39
CA ILE A 234 6.58 -15.86 6.07
C ILE A 234 5.07 -15.63 5.97
N ASN A 235 4.24 -16.54 6.48
CA ASN A 235 2.80 -16.37 6.48
C ASN A 235 2.36 -15.19 7.36
N CYS A 236 2.90 -15.08 8.57
CA CYS A 236 2.62 -13.96 9.47
C CYS A 236 3.02 -12.61 8.86
N LEU A 237 4.17 -12.53 8.20
CA LEU A 237 4.65 -11.33 7.52
C LEU A 237 3.70 -10.91 6.39
N ASN A 238 3.28 -11.86 5.55
CA ASN A 238 2.32 -11.61 4.48
C ASN A 238 0.98 -11.07 5.03
N VAL A 239 0.46 -11.66 6.10
CA VAL A 239 -0.78 -11.19 6.74
C VAL A 239 -0.61 -9.79 7.34
N SER A 240 0.46 -9.57 8.12
CA SER A 240 0.70 -8.30 8.83
C SER A 240 0.98 -7.14 7.88
N LEU A 241 1.65 -7.42 6.77
CA LEU A 241 1.94 -6.45 5.70
C LEU A 241 0.87 -6.44 4.61
N GLN A 242 -0.21 -7.22 4.77
CA GLN A 242 -1.30 -7.32 3.80
C GLN A 242 -0.81 -7.63 2.37
N LEU A 243 0.29 -8.40 2.27
CA LEU A 243 0.85 -8.88 1.01
C LEU A 243 0.23 -10.25 0.74
N ARG A 244 -0.41 -10.45 -0.42
CA ARG A 244 -0.85 -11.80 -0.83
C ARG A 244 0.26 -12.51 -1.61
N LYS A 245 0.31 -13.83 -1.45
CA LYS A 245 1.17 -14.75 -2.19
C LYS A 245 0.73 -14.88 -3.64
#